data_AF-A0A7W7CE28-F1
#
_entry.id   AF-A0A7W7CE28-F1
#
_cell.length_a   1.000
_cell.length_b   1.000
_cell.length_c   1.000
_cell.angle_alpha   90.00
_cell.angle_beta   90.00
_cell.angle_gamma   90.00
#
_symmetry.space_group_name_H-M   'P 1'
#
loop_
_entity.id
_entity.type
_entity.pdbx_description
1 polymer ?
#
loop_
_entity_poly.entity_id
_entity_poly.type
_entity_poly.pdbx_seq_one_letter_code
_entity_poly.pdbx_strand_id
1 'polypeptide(L)'
;MTSYSVLPSGPRYTVLATWRGESADISTKVTTLNGEEVAYLLAPALTQLSENAWDAAAWLDTAPAMETAISQVIEQLRSPAESVTPIELTADTGSRHGDQWSFIDTQDLLATELPKIMNSMTRPQRLTIADELAFDAAARAEALQLLPTGFDPEDVTSRIWQMCEVTRSERNGQTGPLPEGAAGWLVRSWGPYLVSPAMRWGARERLVRIEQLVAACLAYGGEGGAEDDPLQAHLVVPRQPGDPTGEVYYVSVHEGRSNSWDTDPFGPMTITRKNVEQGAQILGKLDATDDDGFAEVLGEWTRLVPFRQ
;
A
#
# COMPACT_ATOMS: atom_id res chain seq x y z
N MET A 1 1.58 8.06 -6.76
CA MET A 1 2.94 8.23 -6.20
C MET A 1 3.59 9.48 -6.79
N THR A 2 4.55 10.10 -6.08
CA THR A 2 5.28 11.26 -6.57
C THR A 2 6.44 10.79 -7.46
N SER A 3 6.36 11.10 -8.75
CA SER A 3 7.42 10.88 -9.73
C SER A 3 8.36 12.06 -9.74
N TYR A 4 9.67 11.81 -9.67
CA TYR A 4 10.68 12.86 -9.74
C TYR A 4 11.39 12.83 -11.08
N SER A 5 11.46 13.97 -11.73
CA SER A 5 12.07 14.13 -13.06
C SER A 5 13.08 15.26 -13.08
N VAL A 6 14.00 15.22 -14.05
CA VAL A 6 15.05 16.23 -14.22
C VAL A 6 14.72 17.11 -15.42
N LEU A 7 14.61 18.41 -15.20
CA LEU A 7 14.47 19.43 -16.24
C LEU A 7 15.80 20.20 -16.39
N PRO A 8 16.51 20.06 -17.52
CA PRO A 8 17.65 20.91 -17.84
C PRO A 8 17.22 22.38 -17.94
N SER A 9 17.89 23.25 -17.19
CA SER A 9 17.57 24.67 -17.04
C SER A 9 18.82 25.52 -17.27
N GLY A 10 19.36 25.49 -18.50
CA GLY A 10 20.65 26.10 -18.84
C GLY A 10 21.82 25.28 -18.28
N PRO A 11 22.77 25.86 -17.52
CA PRO A 11 23.89 25.12 -16.92
C PRO A 11 23.50 24.38 -15.62
N ARG A 12 22.20 24.33 -15.29
CA ARG A 12 21.68 23.75 -14.06
C ARG A 12 20.61 22.71 -14.37
N TYR A 13 20.36 21.84 -13.40
CA TYR A 13 19.39 20.75 -13.49
C TYR A 13 18.37 20.91 -12.37
N THR A 14 17.10 21.05 -12.74
CA THR A 14 16.01 21.22 -11.77
C THR A 14 15.31 19.89 -11.57
N VAL A 15 15.18 19.45 -10.31
CA VAL A 15 14.36 18.28 -9.98
C VAL A 15 12.93 18.74 -9.74
N LEU A 16 12.00 18.14 -10.45
CA LEU A 16 10.56 18.37 -10.36
C LEU A 16 9.91 17.16 -9.71
N ALA A 17 9.03 17.38 -8.75
CA ALA A 17 8.12 16.39 -8.21
C ALA A 17 6.79 16.51 -8.94
N THR A 18 6.29 15.40 -9.49
CA THR A 18 5.05 15.33 -10.26
C THR A 18 4.15 14.26 -9.67
N TRP A 19 2.87 14.56 -9.49
CA TRP A 19 1.90 13.61 -9.00
C TRP A 19 0.52 13.84 -9.58
N ARG A 20 -0.33 12.84 -9.48
CA ARG A 20 -1.72 12.93 -9.91
C ARG A 20 -2.56 13.71 -8.92
N GLY A 21 -3.27 14.73 -9.40
CA GLY A 21 -4.41 15.35 -8.71
C GLY A 21 -5.74 14.81 -9.24
N GLU A 22 -6.86 15.44 -8.86
CA GLU A 22 -8.21 15.02 -9.25
C GLU A 22 -8.39 14.97 -10.78
N SER A 23 -7.98 16.04 -11.47
CA SER A 23 -8.26 16.24 -12.90
C SER A 23 -7.02 16.32 -13.78
N ALA A 24 -5.83 16.50 -13.20
CA ALA A 24 -4.59 16.67 -13.93
C ALA A 24 -3.38 16.35 -13.05
N ASP A 25 -2.24 16.13 -13.69
CA ASP A 25 -0.97 16.01 -13.00
C ASP A 25 -0.52 17.39 -12.47
N ILE A 26 -0.09 17.40 -11.22
CA ILE A 26 0.45 18.55 -10.51
C ILE A 26 1.97 18.40 -10.48
N SER A 27 2.69 19.51 -10.62
CA SER A 27 4.15 19.50 -10.53
C SER A 27 4.66 20.67 -9.71
N THR A 28 5.69 20.41 -8.91
CA THR A 28 6.40 21.45 -8.16
C THR A 28 7.90 21.30 -8.32
N LYS A 29 8.62 22.42 -8.21
CA LYS A 29 10.07 22.41 -8.15
C LYS A 29 10.52 21.99 -6.77
N VAL A 30 11.35 20.95 -6.71
CA VAL A 30 11.97 20.48 -5.47
C VAL A 30 13.28 21.23 -5.23
N THR A 31 14.23 21.09 -6.15
CA THR A 31 15.57 21.67 -5.98
C THR A 31 16.23 21.98 -7.31
N THR A 32 17.35 22.70 -7.25
CA THR A 32 18.21 22.95 -8.43
C THR A 32 19.65 22.57 -8.11
N LEU A 33 20.23 21.78 -9.00
CA LEU A 33 21.57 21.21 -8.91
C LEU A 33 22.46 21.79 -10.01
N ASN A 34 23.77 21.88 -9.72
CA ASN A 34 24.77 22.32 -10.70
C ASN A 34 25.39 21.14 -11.46
N GLY A 35 25.20 19.91 -10.98
CA GLY A 35 25.76 18.69 -11.57
C GLY A 35 24.66 17.83 -12.18
N GLU A 36 24.88 17.41 -13.43
CA GLU A 36 24.00 16.50 -14.16
C GLU A 36 23.86 15.17 -13.41
N GLU A 37 24.99 14.52 -13.15
CA GLU A 37 25.05 13.18 -12.54
C GLU A 37 24.26 13.10 -11.23
N VAL A 38 24.44 14.07 -10.33
CA VAL A 38 23.72 14.11 -9.05
C VAL A 38 22.20 14.24 -9.27
N ALA A 39 21.76 15.02 -10.27
CA ALA A 39 20.33 15.16 -10.57
C ALA A 39 19.72 13.87 -11.11
N TYR A 40 20.44 13.19 -12.01
CA TYR A 40 20.02 11.93 -12.61
C TYR A 40 20.08 10.75 -11.64
N LEU A 41 20.86 10.82 -10.56
CA LEU A 41 20.83 9.85 -9.46
C LEU A 41 19.73 10.18 -8.44
N LEU A 42 19.53 11.47 -8.14
CA LEU A 42 18.56 11.90 -7.13
C LEU A 42 17.11 11.65 -7.54
N ALA A 43 16.74 11.97 -8.78
CA ALA A 43 15.37 11.80 -9.26
C ALA A 43 14.84 10.34 -9.15
N PRO A 44 15.55 9.31 -9.66
CA PRO A 44 15.10 7.92 -9.49
C PRO A 44 15.12 7.48 -8.02
N ALA A 45 16.09 7.91 -7.22
CA ALA A 45 16.13 7.59 -5.79
C ALA A 45 14.92 8.13 -5.03
N LEU A 46 14.53 9.39 -5.27
CA LEU A 46 13.33 9.98 -4.66
C LEU A 46 12.04 9.35 -5.18
N THR A 47 12.00 9.01 -6.47
CA THR A 47 10.86 8.31 -7.06
C THR A 47 10.68 6.97 -6.37
N GLN A 48 11.72 6.14 -6.34
CA GLN A 48 11.68 4.83 -5.68
C GLN A 48 11.27 4.94 -4.21
N LEU A 49 11.83 5.91 -3.46
CA LEU A 49 11.44 6.13 -2.06
C LEU A 49 9.96 6.50 -1.92
N SER A 50 9.45 7.43 -2.73
CA SER A 50 8.03 7.83 -2.68
C SER A 50 7.12 6.67 -3.08
N GLU A 51 7.40 5.99 -4.20
CA GLU A 51 6.62 4.84 -4.66
C GLU A 51 6.52 3.76 -3.59
N ASN A 52 7.66 3.35 -3.04
CA ASN A 52 7.71 2.30 -2.03
C ASN A 52 7.09 2.74 -0.70
N ALA A 53 7.10 4.03 -0.37
CA ALA A 53 6.44 4.54 0.83
C ALA A 53 4.92 4.56 0.69
N TRP A 54 4.41 4.95 -0.48
CA TRP A 54 2.97 4.83 -0.78
C TRP A 54 2.54 3.35 -0.89
N ASP A 55 3.40 2.46 -1.38
CA ASP A 55 3.18 1.01 -1.37
C ASP A 55 3.10 0.47 0.06
N ALA A 56 4.05 0.86 0.92
CA ALA A 56 4.06 0.47 2.33
C ALA A 56 2.81 0.93 3.07
N ALA A 57 2.32 2.15 2.78
CA ALA A 57 1.09 2.69 3.34
C ALA A 57 -0.16 1.96 2.84
N ALA A 58 -0.21 1.61 1.55
CA ALA A 58 -1.39 1.01 0.95
C ALA A 58 -1.43 -0.52 1.08
N TRP A 59 -0.31 -1.23 1.12
CA TRP A 59 -0.29 -2.65 0.80
C TRP A 59 0.58 -3.53 1.69
N LEU A 60 1.72 -3.04 2.16
CA LEU A 60 2.75 -3.94 2.71
C LEU A 60 2.69 -4.15 4.24
N ASP A 61 1.73 -3.56 4.94
CA ASP A 61 1.69 -3.53 6.42
C ASP A 61 2.94 -2.97 7.11
N THR A 62 3.83 -2.31 6.37
CA THR A 62 5.13 -1.80 6.84
C THR A 62 5.16 -0.28 6.94
N ALA A 63 4.00 0.39 6.85
CA ALA A 63 3.90 1.84 6.92
C ALA A 63 4.61 2.43 8.18
N PRO A 64 4.45 1.88 9.41
CA PRO A 64 5.10 2.46 10.59
C PRO A 64 6.63 2.42 10.51
N ALA A 65 7.22 1.29 10.12
CA ALA A 65 8.66 1.16 9.91
C ALA A 65 9.16 2.11 8.80
N MET A 66 8.41 2.20 7.69
CA MET A 66 8.74 3.08 6.57
C MET A 66 8.74 4.57 6.97
N GLU A 67 7.69 5.04 7.64
CA GLU A 67 7.59 6.44 8.08
C GLU A 67 8.62 6.79 9.15
N THR A 68 8.97 5.83 10.01
CA THR A 68 10.08 6.00 10.96
C THR A 68 11.40 6.23 10.23
N ALA A 69 11.70 5.41 9.22
CA ALA A 69 12.93 5.55 8.45
C ALA A 69 12.97 6.86 7.65
N ILE A 70 11.86 7.26 7.02
CA ILE A 70 11.74 8.54 6.30
C ILE A 70 11.93 9.73 7.26
N SER A 71 11.37 9.65 8.46
CA SER A 71 11.56 10.67 9.50
C SER A 71 13.04 10.82 9.88
N GLN A 72 13.77 9.70 10.03
CA GLN A 72 15.21 9.73 10.28
C GLN A 72 15.99 10.37 9.11
N VAL A 73 15.61 10.09 7.85
CA VAL A 73 16.21 10.78 6.69
C VAL A 73 16.00 12.29 6.81
N ILE A 74 14.76 12.72 7.05
CA ILE A 74 14.41 14.15 7.15
C ILE A 74 15.20 14.83 8.28
N GLU A 75 15.31 14.19 9.44
CA GLU A 75 16.08 14.68 10.58
C GLU A 75 17.57 14.82 10.24
N GLN A 76 18.16 13.81 9.61
CA GLN A 76 19.55 13.86 9.18
C GLN A 76 19.82 14.96 8.14
N LEU A 77 18.89 15.18 7.20
CA LEU A 77 19.01 16.25 6.20
C LEU A 77 18.89 17.66 6.81
N ARG A 78 18.11 17.79 7.89
CA ARG A 78 17.95 19.06 8.65
C ARG A 78 19.07 19.32 9.64
N SER A 79 19.73 18.26 10.11
CA SER A 79 20.85 18.32 11.04
C SER A 79 21.99 19.21 10.53
N PRO A 80 22.72 19.91 11.42
CA PRO A 80 23.95 20.60 11.04
C PRO A 80 25.10 19.63 10.70
N ALA A 81 24.92 18.32 10.84
CA ALA A 81 25.91 17.32 10.49
C ALA A 81 26.42 17.47 9.06
N GLU A 82 27.72 17.21 8.87
CA GLU A 82 28.36 17.30 7.57
C GLU A 82 27.89 16.19 6.62
N SER A 83 27.58 15.01 7.17
CA SER A 83 27.18 13.83 6.41
C SER A 83 25.87 13.19 6.87
N VAL A 84 25.13 12.65 5.91
CA VAL A 84 24.05 11.68 6.10
C VAL A 84 24.66 10.29 6.21
N THR A 85 24.19 9.53 7.19
CA THR A 85 24.61 8.16 7.50
C THR A 85 23.58 7.14 7.02
N PRO A 86 24.00 5.88 6.77
CA PRO A 86 23.08 4.77 6.49
C PRO A 86 21.94 4.67 7.50
N ILE A 87 20.74 4.35 7.01
CA ILE A 87 19.57 4.05 7.85
C ILE A 87 19.21 2.58 7.66
N GLU A 88 19.10 1.86 8.78
CA GLU A 88 18.63 0.49 8.79
C GLU A 88 17.09 0.47 8.81
N LEU A 89 16.49 -0.03 7.74
CA LEU A 89 15.06 -0.30 7.68
C LEU A 89 14.83 -1.77 8.04
N THR A 90 13.99 -2.03 9.04
CA THR A 90 13.58 -3.38 9.46
C THR A 90 12.06 -3.42 9.54
N ALA A 91 11.44 -4.47 8.98
CA ALA A 91 10.00 -4.64 9.04
C ALA A 91 9.55 -4.92 10.49
N ASP A 92 8.39 -4.40 10.86
CA ASP A 92 7.81 -4.68 12.16
C ASP A 92 7.48 -6.17 12.31
N THR A 93 7.60 -6.70 13.53
CA THR A 93 7.19 -8.08 13.82
C THR A 93 5.76 -8.33 13.37
N GLY A 94 5.55 -9.40 12.60
CA GLY A 94 4.25 -9.80 12.09
C GLY A 94 3.76 -9.02 10.85
N SER A 95 4.62 -8.23 10.20
CA SER A 95 4.31 -7.67 8.88
C SER A 95 4.24 -8.79 7.84
N ARG A 96 3.14 -8.88 7.08
CA ARG A 96 2.95 -9.94 6.07
C ARG A 96 3.88 -9.80 4.88
N HIS A 97 4.30 -8.56 4.58
CA HIS A 97 4.96 -8.21 3.32
C HIS A 97 6.31 -7.51 3.52
N GLY A 98 6.95 -7.72 4.68
CA GLY A 98 8.27 -7.17 4.97
C GLY A 98 9.41 -7.76 4.13
N ASP A 99 9.15 -8.84 3.39
CA ASP A 99 10.06 -9.50 2.47
C ASP A 99 9.76 -9.18 0.99
N GLN A 100 8.75 -8.33 0.72
CA GLN A 100 8.46 -7.87 -0.63
C GLN A 100 9.59 -7.00 -1.16
N TRP A 101 9.82 -7.09 -2.47
CA TRP A 101 10.94 -6.41 -3.12
C TRP A 101 10.88 -4.88 -2.93
N SER A 102 9.70 -4.25 -2.89
CA SER A 102 9.58 -2.80 -2.68
C SER A 102 10.06 -2.38 -1.28
N PHE A 103 9.87 -3.22 -0.28
CA PHE A 103 10.45 -3.01 1.05
C PHE A 103 11.97 -3.22 1.04
N ILE A 104 12.46 -4.32 0.44
CA ILE A 104 13.89 -4.65 0.35
C ILE A 104 14.67 -3.58 -0.45
N ASP A 105 14.14 -3.15 -1.59
CA ASP A 105 14.69 -2.07 -2.41
C ASP A 105 14.87 -0.78 -1.60
N THR A 106 13.91 -0.48 -0.72
CA THR A 106 13.98 0.70 0.14
C THR A 106 15.02 0.54 1.23
N GLN A 107 15.15 -0.68 1.79
CA GLN A 107 16.21 -1.01 2.74
C GLN A 107 17.59 -0.75 2.12
N ASP A 108 17.83 -1.24 0.90
CA ASP A 108 19.09 -1.03 0.18
C ASP A 108 19.32 0.45 -0.15
N LEU A 109 18.29 1.15 -0.64
CA LEU A 109 18.33 2.57 -0.94
C LEU A 109 18.74 3.41 0.28
N LEU A 110 18.13 3.16 1.43
CA LEU A 110 18.39 3.89 2.68
C LEU A 110 19.75 3.56 3.30
N ALA A 111 20.19 2.30 3.18
CA ALA A 111 21.46 1.86 3.72
C ALA A 111 22.67 2.30 2.86
N THR A 112 22.49 2.47 1.55
CA THR A 112 23.63 2.61 0.62
C THR A 112 23.55 3.82 -0.28
N GLU A 113 22.55 3.92 -1.16
CA GLU A 113 22.54 4.87 -2.27
C GLU A 113 22.13 6.28 -1.83
N LEU A 114 21.08 6.41 -1.03
CA LEU A 114 20.57 7.70 -0.59
C LEU A 114 21.61 8.49 0.21
N PRO A 115 22.34 7.93 1.20
CA PRO A 115 23.41 8.66 1.89
C PRO A 115 24.50 9.16 0.94
N LYS A 116 24.92 8.36 -0.05
CA LYS A 116 25.95 8.77 -1.03
C LYS A 116 25.49 9.98 -1.84
N ILE A 117 24.26 9.94 -2.35
CA ILE A 117 23.67 11.04 -3.14
C ILE A 117 23.58 12.30 -2.27
N MET A 118 23.01 12.20 -1.07
CA MET A 118 22.81 13.36 -0.19
C MET A 118 24.14 13.98 0.27
N ASN A 119 25.19 13.19 0.45
CA ASN A 119 26.52 13.68 0.81
C ASN A 119 27.25 14.41 -0.32
N SER A 120 26.81 14.26 -1.57
CA SER A 120 27.31 15.06 -2.70
C SER A 120 26.64 16.44 -2.82
N MET A 121 25.60 16.70 -2.03
CA MET A 121 24.76 17.89 -2.13
C MET A 121 25.16 18.96 -1.12
N THR A 122 24.92 20.22 -1.48
CA THR A 122 25.08 21.34 -0.54
C THR A 122 23.98 21.32 0.52
N ARG A 123 24.24 21.93 1.68
CA ARG A 123 23.24 22.02 2.76
C ARG A 123 21.90 22.63 2.31
N PRO A 124 21.84 23.75 1.56
CA PRO A 124 20.56 24.27 1.09
C PRO A 124 19.78 23.27 0.23
N GLN A 125 20.47 22.48 -0.60
CA GLN A 125 19.83 21.45 -1.41
C GLN A 125 19.28 20.32 -0.52
N ARG A 126 20.05 19.83 0.45
CA ARG A 126 19.58 18.84 1.43
C ARG A 126 18.32 19.31 2.17
N LEU A 127 18.26 20.58 2.57
CA LEU A 127 17.09 21.16 3.22
C LEU A 127 15.86 21.17 2.30
N THR A 128 16.01 21.55 1.03
CA THR A 128 14.88 21.50 0.08
C THR A 128 14.35 20.08 -0.14
N ILE A 129 15.23 19.07 -0.09
CA ILE A 129 14.83 17.67 -0.15
C ILE A 129 14.11 17.23 1.12
N ALA A 130 14.60 17.65 2.29
CA ALA A 130 13.95 17.36 3.56
C ALA A 130 12.51 17.90 3.60
N ASP A 131 12.29 19.09 3.06
CA ASP A 131 10.96 19.70 3.01
C ASP A 131 10.02 18.98 2.05
N GLU A 132 10.53 18.55 0.89
CA GLU A 132 9.78 17.73 -0.06
C GLU A 132 9.42 16.36 0.51
N LEU A 133 10.36 15.66 1.16
CA LEU A 133 10.09 14.38 1.82
C LEU A 133 9.08 14.53 2.97
N ALA A 134 9.18 15.62 3.74
CA ALA A 134 8.23 15.91 4.81
C ALA A 134 6.82 16.18 4.26
N PHE A 135 6.72 16.87 3.12
CA PHE A 135 5.43 17.12 2.46
C PHE A 135 4.81 15.82 1.93
N ASP A 136 5.62 14.92 1.32
CA ASP A 136 5.14 13.61 0.87
C ASP A 136 4.68 12.73 2.04
N ALA A 137 5.44 12.71 3.14
CA ALA A 137 5.09 11.96 4.34
C ALA A 137 3.83 12.49 5.04
N ALA A 138 3.68 13.82 5.13
CA ALA A 138 2.48 14.43 5.69
C ALA A 138 1.22 14.05 4.90
N ALA A 139 1.31 14.03 3.56
CA ALA A 139 0.19 13.63 2.72
C ALA A 139 -0.19 12.15 2.90
N ARG A 140 0.79 11.24 3.08
CA ARG A 140 0.51 9.83 3.41
C ARG A 140 -0.18 9.72 4.76
N ALA A 141 0.31 10.41 5.78
CA ALA A 141 -0.30 10.41 7.11
C ALA A 141 -1.75 10.96 7.09
N GLU A 142 -2.01 12.01 6.32
CA GLU A 142 -3.35 12.56 6.12
C GLU A 142 -4.26 11.58 5.37
N ALA A 143 -3.75 10.92 4.31
CA ALA A 143 -4.49 9.91 3.57
C ALA A 143 -4.96 8.76 4.48
N LEU A 144 -4.07 8.25 5.33
CA LEU A 144 -4.37 7.16 6.28
C LEU A 144 -5.40 7.55 7.35
N GLN A 145 -5.62 8.85 7.58
CA GLN A 145 -6.67 9.33 8.49
C GLN A 145 -7.97 9.59 7.75
N LEU A 146 -7.90 10.13 6.53
CA LEU A 146 -9.05 10.58 5.77
C LEU A 146 -9.76 9.43 5.04
N LEU A 147 -9.03 8.63 4.26
CA LEU A 147 -9.64 7.67 3.34
C LEU A 147 -10.45 6.55 4.03
N PRO A 148 -10.06 6.04 5.22
CA PRO A 148 -10.90 5.09 5.96
C PRO A 148 -12.28 5.63 6.36
N THR A 149 -12.45 6.95 6.38
CA THR A 149 -13.75 7.59 6.69
C THR A 149 -14.70 7.63 5.49
N GLY A 150 -14.24 7.20 4.31
CA GLY A 150 -15.01 7.26 3.07
C GLY A 150 -15.05 8.64 2.41
N PHE A 151 -14.28 9.61 2.91
CA PHE A 151 -14.19 10.95 2.35
C PHE A 151 -12.94 11.13 1.49
N ASP A 152 -13.09 11.90 0.42
CA ASP A 152 -12.01 12.32 -0.47
C ASP A 152 -11.36 13.64 0.01
N PRO A 153 -10.11 13.92 -0.39
CA PRO A 153 -9.50 15.23 -0.12
C PRO A 153 -10.30 16.36 -0.78
N GLU A 154 -10.57 17.43 -0.03
CA GLU A 154 -11.20 18.65 -0.58
C GLU A 154 -10.29 19.38 -1.57
N ASP A 155 -8.97 19.29 -1.36
CA ASP A 155 -7.98 19.88 -2.26
C ASP A 155 -7.75 18.97 -3.49
N VAL A 156 -8.13 19.49 -4.65
CA VAL A 156 -7.99 18.86 -5.97
C VAL A 156 -6.52 18.59 -6.35
N THR A 157 -5.58 19.28 -5.70
CA THR A 157 -4.14 19.13 -5.90
C THR A 157 -3.46 18.26 -4.85
N SER A 158 -4.22 17.73 -3.88
CA SER A 158 -3.70 16.91 -2.79
C SER A 158 -2.93 15.70 -3.30
N ARG A 159 -1.86 15.33 -2.58
CA ARG A 159 -1.15 14.08 -2.87
C ARG A 159 -1.94 12.83 -2.44
N ILE A 160 -3.03 12.97 -1.68
CA ILE A 160 -3.91 11.84 -1.31
C ILE A 160 -4.51 11.16 -2.56
N TRP A 161 -4.68 11.89 -3.66
CA TRP A 161 -5.09 11.36 -4.96
C TRP A 161 -4.17 10.24 -5.49
N GLN A 162 -2.92 10.20 -5.01
CA GLN A 162 -1.95 9.16 -5.31
C GLN A 162 -2.24 7.81 -4.65
N MET A 163 -3.10 7.78 -3.62
CA MET A 163 -3.33 6.57 -2.83
C MET A 163 -3.94 5.46 -3.70
N CYS A 164 -3.43 4.23 -3.53
CA CYS A 164 -3.80 3.05 -4.30
C CYS A 164 -3.56 3.15 -5.83
N GLU A 165 -2.89 4.20 -6.32
CA GLU A 165 -2.34 4.24 -7.69
C GLU A 165 -1.01 3.52 -7.82
N VAL A 166 -0.47 3.07 -6.69
CA VAL A 166 0.75 2.29 -6.62
C VAL A 166 0.48 0.92 -7.22
N THR A 167 0.54 0.90 -8.53
CA THR A 167 0.82 -0.26 -9.32
C THR A 167 2.02 0.17 -10.12
N ARG A 168 3.15 -0.51 -9.96
CA ARG A 168 4.12 -0.55 -11.06
C ARG A 168 3.50 -1.35 -12.21
N SER A 169 2.53 -0.71 -12.85
CA SER A 169 2.00 -0.98 -14.18
C SER A 169 3.21 -0.87 -15.14
N GLU A 170 3.58 -1.86 -15.94
CA GLU A 170 2.72 -2.51 -16.94
C GLU A 170 3.09 -3.98 -17.25
N ARG A 171 3.85 -4.71 -16.41
CA ARG A 171 4.20 -6.11 -16.75
C ARG A 171 3.99 -7.19 -15.69
N ASN A 172 4.04 -6.90 -14.40
CA ASN A 172 4.01 -7.95 -13.37
C ASN A 172 2.85 -7.85 -12.35
N GLY A 173 2.32 -6.65 -12.06
CA GLY A 173 1.19 -6.51 -11.13
C GLY A 173 -0.18 -6.95 -11.69
N GLN A 174 -0.23 -7.46 -12.92
CA GLN A 174 -1.48 -7.87 -13.58
C GLN A 174 -1.95 -9.27 -13.15
N THR A 175 -1.03 -10.09 -12.63
CA THR A 175 -1.26 -11.48 -12.24
C THR A 175 -0.28 -11.84 -11.13
N GLY A 176 -0.77 -12.26 -9.97
CA GLY A 176 0.09 -12.64 -8.85
C GLY A 176 -0.69 -12.69 -7.53
N PRO A 177 -0.10 -13.24 -6.45
CA PRO A 177 -0.71 -13.20 -5.14
C PRO A 177 -0.87 -11.77 -4.63
N LEU A 178 -1.70 -11.60 -3.61
CA LEU A 178 -1.75 -10.38 -2.82
C LEU A 178 -0.34 -10.12 -2.21
N PRO A 179 0.10 -8.86 -2.10
CA PRO A 179 -0.66 -7.64 -2.38
C PRO A 179 -0.51 -7.13 -3.83
N GLU A 180 0.48 -7.62 -4.59
CA GLU A 180 0.81 -7.11 -5.92
C GLU A 180 -0.32 -7.33 -6.94
N GLY A 181 -0.96 -8.51 -6.89
CA GLY A 181 -2.14 -8.80 -7.71
C GLY A 181 -3.36 -7.96 -7.32
N ALA A 182 -3.48 -7.54 -6.06
CA ALA A 182 -4.58 -6.70 -5.58
C ALA A 182 -4.53 -5.30 -6.16
N ALA A 183 -3.34 -4.70 -6.13
CA ALA A 183 -3.14 -3.33 -6.60
C ALA A 183 -3.48 -3.23 -8.09
N GLY A 184 -2.93 -4.14 -8.92
CA GLY A 184 -3.23 -4.17 -10.36
C GLY A 184 -4.70 -4.42 -10.66
N TRP A 185 -5.34 -5.25 -9.84
CA TRP A 185 -6.77 -5.52 -9.95
C TRP A 185 -7.62 -4.28 -9.60
N LEU A 186 -7.29 -3.51 -8.54
CA LEU A 186 -7.98 -2.27 -8.21
C LEU A 186 -7.93 -1.27 -9.36
N VAL A 187 -6.75 -1.11 -9.98
CA VAL A 187 -6.60 -0.18 -11.12
C VAL A 187 -7.43 -0.62 -12.33
N ARG A 188 -7.59 -1.93 -12.56
CA ARG A 188 -8.43 -2.44 -13.66
C ARG A 188 -9.92 -2.22 -13.38
N SER A 189 -10.38 -2.57 -12.17
CA SER A 189 -11.80 -2.58 -11.83
C SER A 189 -12.33 -1.20 -11.42
N TRP A 190 -11.47 -0.41 -10.79
CA TRP A 190 -11.76 0.89 -10.21
C TRP A 190 -10.59 1.85 -10.45
N GLY A 191 -10.25 1.97 -11.73
CA GLY A 191 -9.13 2.79 -12.18
C GLY A 191 -9.24 4.27 -11.78
N PRO A 192 -8.11 4.99 -11.85
CA PRO A 192 -7.97 6.34 -11.30
C PRO A 192 -8.82 7.41 -12.00
N TYR A 193 -9.49 7.06 -13.10
CA TYR A 193 -10.38 7.94 -13.86
C TYR A 193 -11.87 7.66 -13.60
N LEU A 194 -12.19 6.57 -12.90
CA LEU A 194 -13.56 6.09 -12.73
C LEU A 194 -14.07 6.24 -11.30
N VAL A 195 -13.17 6.36 -10.32
CA VAL A 195 -13.52 6.43 -8.90
C VAL A 195 -12.55 7.32 -8.13
N SER A 196 -12.98 7.73 -6.95
CA SER A 196 -12.22 8.59 -6.04
C SER A 196 -11.21 7.81 -5.17
N PRO A 197 -10.19 8.45 -4.56
CA PRO A 197 -9.23 7.76 -3.70
C PRO A 197 -9.89 7.06 -2.51
N ALA A 198 -10.96 7.61 -1.93
CA ALA A 198 -11.67 6.95 -0.84
C ALA A 198 -12.32 5.65 -1.30
N MET A 199 -12.98 5.64 -2.46
CA MET A 199 -13.56 4.41 -3.02
C MET A 199 -12.49 3.34 -3.27
N ARG A 200 -11.33 3.73 -3.80
CA ARG A 200 -10.20 2.79 -3.98
C ARG A 200 -9.67 2.27 -2.65
N TRP A 201 -9.69 3.10 -1.60
CA TRP A 201 -9.31 2.68 -0.25
C TRP A 201 -10.27 1.65 0.33
N GLY A 202 -11.59 1.87 0.29
CA GLY A 202 -12.57 0.88 0.72
C GLY A 202 -12.46 -0.43 -0.07
N ALA A 203 -12.16 -0.34 -1.36
CA ALA A 203 -11.88 -1.51 -2.17
C ALA A 203 -10.60 -2.25 -1.75
N ARG A 204 -9.53 -1.51 -1.45
CA ARG A 204 -8.29 -2.05 -0.88
C ARG A 204 -8.55 -2.79 0.43
N GLU A 205 -9.33 -2.23 1.35
CA GLU A 205 -9.56 -2.83 2.67
C GLU A 205 -10.17 -4.23 2.57
N ARG A 206 -11.06 -4.43 1.59
CA ARG A 206 -11.68 -5.74 1.32
C ARG A 206 -10.69 -6.76 0.78
N LEU A 207 -9.76 -6.35 -0.08
CA LEU A 207 -8.70 -7.22 -0.58
C LEU A 207 -7.73 -7.60 0.53
N VAL A 208 -7.34 -6.63 1.36
CA VAL A 208 -6.47 -6.86 2.51
C VAL A 208 -7.15 -7.75 3.55
N ARG A 209 -8.47 -7.65 3.71
CA ARG A 209 -9.25 -8.56 4.54
C ARG A 209 -9.24 -9.99 4.00
N ILE A 210 -9.42 -10.18 2.69
CA ILE A 210 -9.33 -11.52 2.06
C ILE A 210 -7.96 -12.14 2.33
N GLU A 211 -6.89 -11.39 2.11
CA GLU A 211 -5.53 -11.84 2.39
C GLU A 211 -5.34 -12.24 3.86
N GLN A 212 -5.79 -11.37 4.77
CA GLN A 212 -5.67 -11.57 6.21
C GLN A 212 -6.38 -12.86 6.64
N LEU A 213 -7.59 -13.10 6.15
CA LEU A 213 -8.37 -14.30 6.48
C LEU A 213 -7.72 -15.58 5.93
N VAL A 214 -7.15 -15.53 4.72
CA VAL A 214 -6.38 -16.65 4.18
C VAL A 214 -5.17 -16.95 5.06
N ALA A 215 -4.39 -15.93 5.42
CA ALA A 215 -3.23 -16.08 6.30
C ALA A 215 -3.62 -16.62 7.70
N ALA A 216 -4.71 -16.12 8.28
CA ALA A 216 -5.23 -16.58 9.57
C ALA A 216 -5.69 -18.05 9.52
N CYS A 217 -6.35 -18.45 8.43
CA CYS A 217 -6.79 -19.83 8.23
C CYS A 217 -5.59 -20.79 8.14
N LEU A 218 -4.56 -20.41 7.37
CA LEU A 218 -3.31 -21.18 7.28
C LEU A 218 -2.59 -21.26 8.64
N ALA A 219 -2.52 -20.14 9.39
CA ALA A 219 -1.91 -20.11 10.72
C ALA A 219 -2.66 -20.98 11.74
N TYR A 220 -3.98 -21.13 11.57
CA TYR A 220 -4.80 -22.04 12.37
C TYR A 220 -4.64 -23.52 12.00
N GLY A 221 -3.98 -23.82 10.88
CA GLY A 221 -3.79 -25.17 10.36
C GLY A 221 -4.87 -25.63 9.38
N GLY A 222 -5.62 -24.70 8.79
CA GLY A 222 -6.54 -24.96 7.70
C GLY A 222 -5.92 -24.79 6.31
N GLU A 223 -6.78 -24.86 5.30
CA GLU A 223 -6.42 -24.58 3.91
C GLU A 223 -7.15 -23.33 3.44
N GLY A 224 -6.40 -22.31 3.01
CA GLY A 224 -6.97 -21.05 2.55
C GLY A 224 -6.38 -20.63 1.21
N GLY A 225 -7.19 -20.01 0.37
CA GLY A 225 -6.75 -19.38 -0.87
C GLY A 225 -7.70 -18.28 -1.32
N ALA A 226 -7.19 -17.30 -2.07
CA ALA A 226 -8.03 -16.37 -2.81
C ALA A 226 -8.30 -16.96 -4.21
N GLU A 227 -9.48 -16.67 -4.79
CA GLU A 227 -9.74 -16.97 -6.20
C GLU A 227 -8.87 -16.11 -7.15
N ASP A 228 -8.74 -16.52 -8.41
CA ASP A 228 -7.96 -15.79 -9.45
C ASP A 228 -8.45 -14.34 -9.62
N ASP A 229 -9.75 -14.09 -9.38
CA ASP A 229 -10.29 -12.78 -9.09
C ASP A 229 -10.24 -12.61 -7.56
N PRO A 230 -9.36 -11.74 -7.00
CA PRO A 230 -9.06 -11.70 -5.56
C PRO A 230 -10.21 -11.13 -4.71
N LEU A 231 -11.45 -11.26 -5.17
CA LEU A 231 -12.68 -10.84 -4.51
C LEU A 231 -13.33 -11.91 -3.64
N GLN A 232 -12.74 -13.09 -3.57
CA GLN A 232 -13.24 -14.17 -2.75
C GLN A 232 -12.11 -14.94 -2.07
N ALA A 233 -12.25 -15.15 -0.76
CA ALA A 233 -11.48 -16.13 -0.01
C ALA A 233 -12.26 -17.45 0.05
N HIS A 234 -11.60 -18.56 -0.27
CA HIS A 234 -12.05 -19.91 0.03
C HIS A 234 -11.23 -20.45 1.21
N LEU A 235 -11.93 -20.84 2.28
CA LEU A 235 -11.33 -21.17 3.57
C LEU A 235 -11.87 -22.51 4.05
N VAL A 236 -10.99 -23.48 4.27
CA VAL A 236 -11.29 -24.77 4.87
C VAL A 236 -10.73 -24.78 6.28
N VAL A 237 -11.60 -24.53 7.25
CA VAL A 237 -11.22 -24.38 8.66
C VAL A 237 -11.39 -25.72 9.37
N PRO A 238 -10.33 -26.29 9.95
CA PRO A 238 -10.43 -27.55 10.67
C PRO A 238 -11.31 -27.37 11.90
N ARG A 239 -12.25 -28.30 12.15
CA ARG A 239 -13.05 -28.30 13.38
C ARG A 239 -12.19 -28.56 14.62
N GLN A 240 -11.11 -29.32 14.42
CA GLN A 240 -10.07 -29.63 15.38
C GLN A 240 -8.75 -29.81 14.62
N PRO A 241 -7.58 -29.51 15.22
CA PRO A 241 -6.29 -29.73 14.56
C PRO A 241 -6.17 -31.18 14.03
N GLY A 242 -6.00 -31.33 12.72
CA GLY A 242 -5.87 -32.63 12.05
C GLY A 242 -7.18 -33.28 11.53
N ASP A 243 -8.32 -32.60 11.58
CA ASP A 243 -9.57 -33.06 10.94
C ASP A 243 -9.61 -32.70 9.44
N PRO A 244 -9.59 -33.68 8.51
CA PRO A 244 -9.61 -33.43 7.07
C PRO A 244 -11.00 -33.00 6.55
N THR A 245 -12.05 -33.04 7.39
CA THR A 245 -13.44 -32.73 6.98
C THR A 245 -13.91 -31.32 7.37
N GLY A 246 -12.95 -30.41 7.55
CA GLY A 246 -13.16 -29.03 8.03
C GLY A 246 -14.35 -28.27 7.44
N GLU A 247 -14.74 -27.21 8.12
CA GLU A 247 -15.83 -26.34 7.67
C GLU A 247 -15.37 -25.43 6.53
N VAL A 248 -16.16 -25.37 5.47
CA VAL A 248 -15.84 -24.57 4.29
C VAL A 248 -16.58 -23.24 4.37
N TYR A 249 -15.81 -22.16 4.31
CA TYR A 249 -16.29 -20.79 4.27
C TYR A 249 -15.84 -20.10 2.98
N TYR A 250 -16.72 -19.24 2.47
CA TYR A 250 -16.42 -18.28 1.42
C TYR A 250 -16.66 -16.89 1.97
N VAL A 251 -15.68 -16.01 1.81
CA VAL A 251 -15.81 -14.58 2.14
C VAL A 251 -15.66 -13.82 0.85
N SER A 252 -16.71 -13.14 0.42
CA SER A 252 -16.80 -12.55 -0.91
C SER A 252 -17.18 -11.07 -0.85
N VAL A 253 -16.65 -10.30 -1.79
CA VAL A 253 -16.94 -8.86 -1.91
C VAL A 253 -18.25 -8.59 -2.66
N HIS A 254 -18.83 -9.62 -3.32
CA HIS A 254 -20.02 -9.49 -4.15
C HIS A 254 -21.17 -10.42 -3.72
N GLU A 255 -22.41 -10.01 -4.01
CA GLU A 255 -23.62 -10.85 -3.86
C GLU A 255 -23.79 -11.83 -5.02
N GLY A 256 -22.81 -12.71 -5.25
CA GLY A 256 -22.87 -13.77 -6.27
C GLY A 256 -22.73 -13.33 -7.74
N ARG A 257 -22.27 -12.10 -8.02
CA ARG A 257 -21.91 -11.65 -9.38
C ARG A 257 -20.39 -11.69 -9.55
N SER A 258 -19.93 -12.42 -10.56
CA SER A 258 -18.51 -12.64 -10.87
C SER A 258 -17.84 -11.46 -11.59
N ASN A 259 -18.43 -10.26 -11.59
CA ASN A 259 -17.82 -9.08 -12.21
C ASN A 259 -17.74 -7.88 -11.25
N SER A 260 -16.54 -7.34 -11.16
CA SER A 260 -16.12 -6.29 -10.24
C SER A 260 -16.72 -4.91 -10.50
N TRP A 261 -17.32 -4.68 -11.66
CA TRP A 261 -17.84 -3.38 -12.08
C TRP A 261 -19.13 -2.96 -11.38
N ASP A 262 -19.89 -3.92 -10.83
CA ASP A 262 -21.17 -3.70 -10.15
C ASP A 262 -21.03 -3.71 -8.61
N THR A 263 -19.83 -3.95 -8.08
CA THR A 263 -19.60 -4.02 -6.63
C THR A 263 -19.35 -2.63 -6.05
N ASP A 264 -20.16 -2.24 -5.07
CA ASP A 264 -19.95 -1.02 -4.28
C ASP A 264 -18.59 -1.10 -3.58
N PRO A 265 -17.66 -0.15 -3.80
CA PRO A 265 -16.33 -0.15 -3.19
C PRO A 265 -16.30 -0.15 -1.65
N PHE A 266 -17.37 0.32 -1.02
CA PHE A 266 -17.55 0.33 0.44
C PHE A 266 -18.56 -0.72 0.92
N GLY A 267 -19.08 -1.55 0.00
CA GLY A 267 -20.05 -2.57 0.34
C GLY A 267 -19.49 -3.62 1.31
N PRO A 268 -20.32 -4.15 2.23
CA PRO A 268 -19.90 -5.16 3.18
C PRO A 268 -19.58 -6.48 2.47
N MET A 269 -18.70 -7.27 3.08
CA MET A 269 -18.30 -8.59 2.62
C MET A 269 -19.34 -9.64 3.05
N THR A 270 -19.76 -10.48 2.10
CA THR A 270 -20.72 -11.57 2.36
C THR A 270 -19.99 -12.84 2.79
N ILE A 271 -20.37 -13.37 3.95
CA ILE A 271 -19.84 -14.62 4.50
C ILE A 271 -20.82 -15.74 4.22
N THR A 272 -20.31 -16.81 3.59
CA THR A 272 -21.10 -17.99 3.22
C THR A 272 -20.43 -19.24 3.77
N ARG A 273 -21.20 -20.06 4.48
CA ARG A 273 -20.78 -21.41 4.87
C ARG A 273 -21.32 -22.43 3.89
N LYS A 274 -20.46 -23.31 3.39
CA LYS A 274 -20.86 -24.41 2.49
C LYS A 274 -20.99 -25.70 3.29
N ASN A 275 -22.22 -26.20 3.38
CA ASN A 275 -22.51 -27.51 3.94
C ASN A 275 -22.75 -28.51 2.80
N VAL A 276 -22.05 -29.65 2.82
CA VAL A 276 -22.16 -30.68 1.77
C VAL A 276 -23.60 -31.18 1.60
N GLU A 277 -24.37 -31.27 2.69
CA GLU A 277 -25.73 -31.81 2.69
C GLU A 277 -26.83 -30.76 2.50
N GLN A 278 -26.60 -29.51 2.92
CA GLN A 278 -27.61 -28.46 2.98
C GLN A 278 -27.39 -27.31 1.97
N GLY A 279 -26.30 -27.36 1.21
CA GLY A 279 -25.92 -26.29 0.29
C GLY A 279 -25.22 -25.12 0.99
N ALA A 280 -25.15 -23.98 0.29
CA ALA A 280 -24.53 -22.77 0.79
C ALA A 280 -25.51 -21.95 1.65
N GLN A 281 -25.06 -21.55 2.84
CA GLN A 281 -25.80 -20.71 3.78
C GLN A 281 -25.07 -19.38 3.97
N ILE A 282 -25.76 -18.26 3.75
CA ILE A 282 -25.24 -16.93 4.09
C ILE A 282 -25.31 -16.75 5.61
N LEU A 283 -24.17 -16.46 6.22
CA LEU A 283 -24.05 -16.23 7.67
C LEU A 283 -24.21 -14.76 8.04
N GLY A 284 -23.81 -13.84 7.15
CA GLY A 284 -23.92 -12.42 7.41
C GLY A 284 -23.20 -11.56 6.36
N LYS A 285 -23.28 -10.25 6.57
CA LYS A 285 -22.54 -9.22 5.83
C LYS A 285 -21.78 -8.38 6.84
N LEU A 286 -20.47 -8.27 6.67
CA LEU A 286 -19.60 -7.55 7.60
C LEU A 286 -18.71 -6.56 6.85
N ASP A 287 -18.44 -5.42 7.46
CA ASP A 287 -17.47 -4.47 6.92
C ASP A 287 -16.06 -5.07 7.00
N ALA A 288 -15.20 -4.73 6.04
CA ALA A 288 -13.83 -5.27 5.98
C ALA A 288 -12.99 -4.93 7.22
N THR A 289 -13.38 -3.93 8.00
CA THR A 289 -12.71 -3.50 9.23
C THR A 289 -13.30 -4.11 10.51
N ASP A 290 -14.39 -4.88 10.43
CA ASP A 290 -15.10 -5.42 11.59
C ASP A 290 -14.48 -6.72 12.12
N ASP A 291 -13.30 -6.60 12.76
CA ASP A 291 -12.58 -7.73 13.36
C ASP A 291 -13.44 -8.55 14.34
N ASP A 292 -14.29 -7.87 15.11
CA ASP A 292 -15.14 -8.51 16.11
C ASP A 292 -16.26 -9.31 15.46
N GLY A 293 -16.94 -8.74 14.45
CA GLY A 293 -17.94 -9.45 13.67
C GLY A 293 -17.34 -10.67 12.97
N PHE A 294 -16.14 -10.56 12.40
CA PHE A 294 -15.49 -11.71 11.74
C PHE A 294 -15.19 -12.82 12.74
N ALA A 295 -14.70 -12.49 13.94
CA ALA A 295 -14.46 -13.47 15.00
C ALA A 295 -15.75 -14.09 15.53
N GLU A 296 -16.84 -13.34 15.63
CA GLU A 296 -18.16 -13.85 16.05
C GLU A 296 -18.73 -14.84 15.02
N VAL A 297 -18.61 -14.52 13.72
CA VAL A 297 -19.21 -15.32 12.64
C VAL A 297 -18.36 -16.52 12.25
N LEU A 298 -17.03 -16.35 12.15
CA LEU A 298 -16.10 -17.39 11.67
C LEU A 298 -15.34 -18.09 12.80
N GLY A 299 -15.19 -17.44 13.96
CA GLY A 299 -14.44 -17.93 15.12
C GLY A 299 -13.16 -17.14 15.40
N GLU A 300 -12.64 -17.29 16.64
CA GLU A 300 -11.45 -16.58 17.15
C GLU A 300 -10.16 -16.77 16.34
N TRP A 301 -10.11 -17.81 15.50
CA TRP A 301 -8.95 -18.07 14.64
C TRP A 301 -8.67 -16.92 13.68
N THR A 302 -9.69 -16.12 13.31
CA THR A 302 -9.53 -14.94 12.45
C THR A 302 -8.59 -13.90 13.06
N ARG A 303 -8.37 -13.91 14.37
CA ARG A 303 -7.48 -12.97 15.08
C ARG A 303 -6.03 -13.46 15.21
N LEU A 304 -5.70 -14.66 14.75
CA LEU A 304 -4.31 -15.16 14.77
C LEU A 304 -3.37 -14.32 13.92
N VAL A 305 -3.89 -13.70 12.86
CA VAL A 305 -3.21 -12.69 12.07
C VAL A 305 -4.00 -11.39 12.21
N PRO A 306 -3.43 -10.31 12.74
CA PRO A 306 -4.17 -9.06 12.93
C PRO A 306 -4.52 -8.42 11.59
N PHE A 307 -5.69 -7.79 11.51
CA PHE A 307 -5.99 -6.88 10.41
C PHE A 307 -5.30 -5.55 10.66
N ARG A 308 -4.43 -5.15 9.74
CA ARG A 308 -3.76 -3.84 9.78
C ARG A 308 -4.43 -2.94 8.75
N GLN A 309 -5.01 -1.85 9.25
CA GLN A 309 -5.56 -0.78 8.42
C GLN A 309 -4.44 -0.09 7.67
#